data_AF-W2CVV7-F1
#
_entry.id   AF-W2CVV7-F1
#
_cell.length_a   1.000
_cell.length_b   1.000
_cell.length_c   1.000
_cell.angle_alpha   90.00
_cell.angle_beta   90.00
_cell.angle_gamma   90.00
#
_symmetry.space_group_name_H-M   'P 1'
#
loop_
_entity.id
_entity.type
_entity.pdbx_description
1 polymer ?
#
loop_
_entity_poly.entity_id
_entity_poly.type
_entity_poly.pdbx_seq_one_letter_code
_entity_poly.pdbx_strand_id
1 'polypeptide(L)'
;VSMDAVYAEAKSLLQSGFRYWFNDTEIAELYRESEAFQVQTAEMELLLRCFELPITDSDCSYLTTTEILTYLGAYTRQPLTAKRMGEALKKAGYIKVSRRRNGGSPLYVYKVRKILPCPLLQICSSDM
;
A
#
# COMPACT_ATOMS: atom_id res chain seq x y z
N VAL A 1 -29.05 9.06 -25.86
CA VAL A 1 -28.52 7.76 -26.37
C VAL A 1 -29.69 6.79 -26.39
N SER A 2 -29.92 6.08 -27.50
CA SER A 2 -30.97 5.03 -27.56
C SER A 2 -30.41 3.73 -26.98
N MET A 3 -31.02 3.21 -25.91
CA MET A 3 -30.56 1.97 -25.27
C MET A 3 -30.75 0.74 -26.16
N ASP A 4 -31.79 0.73 -26.99
CA ASP A 4 -32.04 -0.37 -27.94
C ASP A 4 -30.94 -0.48 -28.99
N ALA A 5 -30.41 0.66 -29.44
CA ALA A 5 -29.29 0.71 -30.39
C ALA A 5 -27.99 0.18 -29.75
N VAL A 6 -27.70 0.60 -28.51
CA VAL A 6 -26.53 0.13 -27.75
C VAL A 6 -26.60 -1.39 -27.51
N TYR A 7 -27.78 -1.90 -27.17
CA TYR A 7 -27.99 -3.33 -26.96
C TYR A 7 -27.82 -4.13 -28.25
N ALA A 8 -28.35 -3.64 -29.37
CA ALA A 8 -28.19 -4.29 -30.67
C ALA A 8 -26.70 -4.38 -31.08
N GLU A 9 -25.93 -3.32 -30.87
CA GLU A 9 -24.49 -3.29 -31.14
C GLU A 9 -23.71 -4.26 -30.24
N ALA A 10 -23.94 -4.21 -28.93
CA ALA A 10 -23.28 -5.11 -27.97
C ALA A 10 -23.59 -6.59 -28.28
N LYS A 11 -24.84 -6.90 -28.65
CA LYS A 11 -25.26 -8.25 -29.06
C LYS A 11 -24.54 -8.70 -30.33
N SER A 12 -24.41 -7.82 -31.33
CA SER A 12 -23.67 -8.10 -32.56
C SER A 12 -22.20 -8.40 -32.29
N LEU A 13 -21.55 -7.59 -31.45
CA LEU A 13 -20.15 -7.79 -31.03
C LEU A 13 -19.94 -9.11 -30.28
N LEU A 14 -20.84 -9.45 -29.37
CA LEU A 14 -20.79 -10.73 -28.66
C LEU A 14 -20.91 -11.92 -29.63
N GLN A 15 -21.85 -11.84 -30.59
CA GLN A 15 -22.03 -12.87 -31.61
C GLN A 15 -20.84 -12.99 -32.57
N SER A 16 -20.11 -11.89 -32.83
CA SER A 16 -18.87 -11.90 -33.61
C SER A 16 -17.65 -12.40 -32.82
N GLY A 17 -17.83 -12.86 -31.58
CA GLY A 17 -16.76 -13.38 -30.74
C GLY A 17 -15.88 -12.30 -30.09
N PHE A 18 -16.39 -11.06 -29.99
CA PHE A 18 -15.67 -9.99 -29.30
C PHE A 18 -15.47 -10.34 -27.83
N ARG A 19 -14.26 -10.10 -27.30
CA ARG A 19 -13.90 -10.43 -25.93
C ARG A 19 -14.50 -9.40 -24.97
N TYR A 20 -15.39 -9.85 -24.08
CA TYR A 20 -16.07 -8.99 -23.10
C TYR A 20 -15.31 -8.85 -21.77
N TRP A 21 -14.21 -9.59 -21.58
CA TRP A 21 -13.35 -9.51 -20.40
C TRP A 21 -12.00 -8.91 -20.73
N PHE A 22 -11.41 -8.25 -19.74
CA PHE A 22 -10.08 -7.68 -19.87
C PHE A 22 -8.99 -8.76 -19.87
N ASN A 23 -7.97 -8.54 -20.68
CA ASN A 23 -6.71 -9.26 -20.62
C ASN A 23 -5.75 -8.59 -19.62
N ASP A 24 -4.58 -9.19 -19.38
CA ASP A 24 -3.62 -8.68 -18.40
C ASP A 24 -3.08 -7.27 -18.72
N THR A 25 -2.94 -6.91 -20.00
CA THR A 25 -2.49 -5.57 -20.40
C THR A 25 -3.59 -4.53 -20.16
N GLU A 26 -4.84 -4.86 -20.50
CA GLU A 26 -6.00 -4.00 -20.26
C GLU A 26 -6.25 -3.81 -18.75
N ILE A 27 -6.05 -4.86 -17.95
CA ILE A 27 -6.11 -4.79 -16.48
C ILE A 27 -4.98 -3.89 -15.94
N ALA A 28 -3.77 -4.02 -16.46
CA ALA A 28 -2.63 -3.19 -16.03
C ALA A 28 -2.84 -1.70 -16.39
N GLU A 29 -3.37 -1.42 -17.59
CA GLU A 29 -3.77 -0.07 -17.99
C GLU A 29 -4.84 0.49 -17.07
N LEU A 30 -5.89 -0.29 -16.78
CA LEU A 30 -6.95 0.12 -15.85
C LEU A 30 -6.39 0.46 -14.46
N TYR A 31 -5.48 -0.35 -13.93
CA TYR A 31 -4.83 -0.07 -12.65
C TYR A 31 -3.95 1.19 -12.70
N ARG A 32 -3.22 1.40 -13.80
CA ARG A 32 -2.39 2.60 -14.00
C ARG A 32 -3.25 3.87 -14.03
N GLU A 33 -4.34 3.86 -14.79
CA GLU A 33 -5.26 5.02 -14.85
C GLU A 33 -5.97 5.26 -13.51
N SER A 34 -6.25 4.18 -12.77
CA SER A 34 -6.86 4.26 -11.44
C SER A 34 -5.91 4.79 -10.36
N GLU A 35 -4.59 4.69 -10.55
CA GLU A 35 -3.60 5.08 -9.55
C GLU A 35 -3.69 6.58 -9.19
N ALA A 36 -4.00 7.42 -10.17
CA ALA A 36 -4.19 8.86 -9.97
C ALA A 36 -5.38 9.22 -9.08
N PHE A 37 -6.36 8.32 -8.97
CA PHE A 37 -7.56 8.51 -8.15
C PHE A 37 -7.46 7.85 -6.78
N GLN A 38 -6.35 7.18 -6.48
CA GLN A 38 -6.16 6.52 -5.19
C GLN A 38 -5.93 7.56 -4.08
N VAL A 39 -6.90 7.68 -3.17
CA VAL A 39 -6.81 8.56 -2.00
C VAL A 39 -5.58 8.21 -1.16
N GLN A 40 -4.77 9.21 -0.79
CA GLN A 40 -3.69 8.99 0.17
C GLN A 40 -4.30 8.56 1.51
N THR A 41 -3.88 7.40 1.99
CA THR A 41 -4.34 6.87 3.27
C THR A 41 -3.47 7.42 4.39
N ALA A 42 -4.02 7.54 5.60
CA ALA A 42 -3.25 7.93 6.78
C ALA A 42 -2.06 6.98 7.01
N GLU A 43 -2.20 5.69 6.68
CA GLU A 43 -1.10 4.74 6.69
C GLU A 43 0.06 5.16 5.78
N MET A 44 -0.23 5.61 4.56
CA MET A 44 0.78 6.06 3.60
C MET A 44 1.45 7.35 4.07
N GLU A 45 0.67 8.33 4.52
CA GLU A 45 1.19 9.60 5.02
C GLU A 45 2.13 9.41 6.22
N LEU A 46 1.68 8.63 7.22
CA LEU A 46 2.46 8.33 8.43
C LEU A 46 3.70 7.50 8.11
N LEU A 47 3.59 6.54 7.17
CA LEU A 47 4.73 5.75 6.71
C LEU A 47 5.81 6.65 6.10
N LEU A 48 5.43 7.53 5.16
CA LEU A 48 6.35 8.47 4.51
C LEU A 48 6.96 9.47 5.51
N ARG A 49 6.24 9.82 6.58
CA ARG A 49 6.70 10.79 7.57
C ARG A 49 7.68 10.21 8.60
N CYS A 50 7.55 8.93 8.94
CA CYS A 50 8.28 8.31 10.05
C CYS A 50 9.32 7.27 9.64
N PHE A 51 9.28 6.81 8.39
CA PHE A 51 10.15 5.74 7.91
C PHE A 51 10.78 6.09 6.57
N GLU A 52 11.98 5.57 6.36
CA GLU A 52 12.73 5.64 5.12
C GLU A 52 13.12 4.24 4.64
N LEU A 53 13.40 4.13 3.34
CA LEU A 53 14.09 2.97 2.79
C LEU A 53 15.52 2.93 3.33
N PRO A 54 15.98 1.80 3.89
CA PRO A 54 17.35 1.69 4.37
C PRO A 54 18.34 1.77 3.21
N ILE A 55 19.34 2.65 3.36
CA ILE A 55 20.43 2.83 2.38
C ILE A 55 21.49 1.74 2.56
N THR A 56 21.70 1.30 3.81
CA THR A 56 22.64 0.25 4.19
C THR A 56 21.95 -0.77 5.08
N ASP A 57 22.44 -2.02 5.08
CA ASP A 57 21.92 -3.07 5.96
C ASP A 57 22.28 -2.83 7.45
N SER A 58 23.25 -1.95 7.75
CA SER A 58 23.65 -1.58 9.12
C SER A 58 22.57 -0.76 9.85
N ASP A 59 21.83 0.06 9.11
CA ASP A 59 20.89 1.03 9.67
C ASP A 59 19.43 0.56 9.50
N CYS A 60 19.25 -0.69 9.06
CA CYS A 60 17.94 -1.27 8.80
C CYS A 60 17.40 -2.03 10.02
N SER A 61 16.12 -1.82 10.29
CA SER A 61 15.32 -2.62 11.21
C SER A 61 14.40 -3.54 10.40
N TYR A 62 14.10 -4.70 10.96
CA TYR A 62 13.19 -5.67 10.38
C TYR A 62 11.89 -5.65 11.17
N LEU A 63 10.84 -5.04 10.62
CA LEU A 63 9.56 -4.92 11.30
C LEU A 63 8.44 -5.59 10.51
N THR A 64 7.57 -6.28 11.22
CA THR A 64 6.28 -6.74 10.71
C THR A 64 5.34 -5.56 10.47
N THR A 65 4.30 -5.76 9.66
CA THR A 65 3.24 -4.77 9.48
C THR A 65 2.62 -4.36 10.82
N THR A 66 2.44 -5.31 11.74
CA THR A 66 1.86 -5.04 13.06
C THR A 66 2.76 -4.16 13.92
N GLU A 67 4.08 -4.41 13.94
CA GLU A 67 5.01 -3.57 14.70
C GLU A 67 5.05 -2.13 14.15
N ILE A 68 4.98 -1.97 12.82
CA ILE A 68 4.89 -0.65 12.18
C ILE A 68 3.58 0.05 12.59
N LEU A 69 2.45 -0.66 12.54
CA LEU A 69 1.16 -0.12 12.97
C LEU A 69 1.15 0.26 14.45
N THR A 70 1.68 -0.59 15.33
CA THR A 70 1.77 -0.30 16.77
C THR A 70 2.62 0.95 17.02
N TYR A 71 3.74 1.09 16.31
CA TYR A 71 4.58 2.29 16.40
C TYR A 71 3.83 3.55 15.96
N LEU A 72 3.18 3.52 14.80
CA LEU A 72 2.45 4.68 14.26
C LEU A 72 1.18 5.00 15.05
N GLY A 73 0.51 4.00 15.60
CA GLY A 73 -0.68 4.14 16.42
C GLY A 73 -0.46 4.89 17.73
N ALA A 74 0.79 5.02 18.19
CA ALA A 74 1.13 5.89 19.31
C ALA A 74 0.99 7.39 18.97
N TYR A 75 1.02 7.75 17.68
CA TYR A 75 1.03 9.13 17.19
C TYR A 75 -0.28 9.56 16.52
N THR A 76 -1.24 8.66 16.35
CA THR A 76 -2.52 8.97 15.71
C THR A 76 -3.68 8.33 16.45
N ARG A 77 -4.82 9.02 16.47
CA ARG A 77 -6.10 8.47 16.96
C ARG A 77 -6.88 7.77 15.84
N GLN A 78 -6.48 7.95 14.58
CA GLN A 78 -7.15 7.33 13.45
C GLN A 78 -6.88 5.82 13.45
N PRO A 79 -7.91 4.97 13.25
CA PRO A 79 -7.69 3.53 13.16
C PRO A 79 -6.88 3.21 11.90
N LEU A 80 -5.73 2.57 12.11
CA LEU A 80 -4.86 2.08 11.04
C LEU A 80 -5.11 0.59 10.81
N THR A 81 -5.03 0.14 9.56
CA THR A 81 -5.31 -1.25 9.19
C THR A 81 -4.10 -1.94 8.55
N ALA A 82 -3.95 -3.24 8.80
CA ALA A 82 -2.88 -4.04 8.20
C ALA A 82 -2.95 -4.09 6.67
N LYS A 83 -4.16 -4.06 6.10
CA LYS A 83 -4.35 -4.05 4.64
C LYS A 83 -3.78 -2.77 4.02
N ARG A 84 -4.24 -1.60 4.48
CA ARG A 84 -3.80 -0.30 3.95
C ARG A 84 -2.33 -0.04 4.22
N MET A 85 -1.82 -0.45 5.37
CA MET A 85 -0.38 -0.36 5.66
C MET A 85 0.45 -1.27 4.75
N GLY A 86 -0.01 -2.50 4.49
CA GLY A 86 0.65 -3.40 3.54
C GLY A 86 0.67 -2.84 2.12
N GLU A 87 -0.43 -2.23 1.68
CA GLU A 87 -0.53 -1.52 0.40
C GLU A 87 0.42 -0.32 0.34
N ALA A 88 0.47 0.50 1.39
CA ALA A 88 1.38 1.64 1.50
C ALA A 88 2.86 1.21 1.44
N LEU A 89 3.24 0.18 2.18
CA LEU A 89 4.60 -0.39 2.16
C LEU A 89 4.99 -0.87 0.77
N LYS A 90 4.09 -1.59 0.09
CA LYS A 90 4.32 -2.06 -1.28
C LYS A 90 4.47 -0.87 -2.25
N LYS A 91 3.60 0.13 -2.15
CA LYS A 91 3.60 1.32 -3.02
C LYS A 91 4.85 2.18 -2.82
N ALA A 92 5.32 2.32 -1.58
CA ALA A 92 6.54 3.05 -1.24
C ALA A 92 7.85 2.27 -1.51
N GLY A 93 7.76 1.04 -2.05
CA GLY A 93 8.93 0.27 -2.47
C GLY A 93 9.65 -0.50 -1.35
N TYR A 94 9.02 -0.70 -0.20
CA TYR A 94 9.62 -1.45 0.89
C TYR A 94 9.75 -2.94 0.56
N ILE A 95 10.92 -3.51 0.86
CA ILE A 95 11.23 -4.91 0.55
C ILE A 95 10.71 -5.81 1.68
N LYS A 96 9.84 -6.75 1.31
CA LYS A 96 9.32 -7.80 2.19
C LYS A 96 10.26 -9.01 2.19
N VAL A 97 10.69 -9.43 3.37
CA VAL A 97 11.64 -10.53 3.58
C VAL A 97 11.02 -11.57 4.51
N SER A 98 11.25 -12.85 4.23
CA SER A 98 10.90 -13.94 5.13
C SER A 98 12.05 -14.18 6.12
N ARG A 99 11.77 -14.14 7.42
CA ARG A 99 12.72 -14.44 8.48
C ARG A 99 12.18 -15.53 9.39
N ARG A 100 13.05 -16.46 9.79
CA ARG A 100 12.70 -17.49 10.78
C ARG A 100 13.37 -17.15 12.10
N ARG A 101 12.60 -17.15 13.19
CA ARG A 101 13.18 -17.10 14.54
C ARG A 101 13.46 -18.54 14.97
N ASN A 102 14.73 -18.86 15.20
CA ASN A 102 15.17 -20.14 15.78
C ASN A 102 14.59 -21.40 15.12
N GLY A 103 14.50 -21.43 13.79
CA GLY A 103 13.98 -22.59 13.05
C GLY A 103 12.45 -22.75 13.04
N GLY A 104 11.71 -21.83 13.66
CA GLY A 104 10.24 -21.81 13.63
C GLY A 104 9.65 -21.33 12.30
N SER A 105 8.33 -21.12 12.30
CA SER A 105 7.57 -20.66 11.13
C SER A 105 8.14 -19.36 10.54
N PRO A 106 8.11 -19.19 9.21
CA PRO A 106 8.56 -17.97 8.56
C PRO A 106 7.66 -16.79 8.96
N LEU A 107 8.30 -15.71 9.41
CA LEU A 107 7.68 -14.42 9.68
C LEU A 107 8.06 -13.45 8.56
N TYR A 108 7.06 -12.80 7.97
CA TYR A 108 7.30 -11.78 6.97
C TYR A 108 7.51 -10.41 7.60
N VAL A 109 8.65 -9.80 7.31
CA VAL A 109 9.08 -8.51 7.83
C VAL A 109 9.48 -7.59 6.68
N TYR A 110 9.46 -6.29 6.92
CA TYR A 110 9.94 -5.26 6.00
C TYR A 110 11.26 -4.70 6.50
N LYS A 111 12.20 -4.49 5.57
CA LYS A 111 13.41 -3.70 5.83
C LYS A 111 13.04 -2.23 5.88
N VAL A 112 13.15 -1.60 7.06
CA VAL A 112 12.75 -0.20 7.27
C VAL A 112 13.82 0.54 8.07
N ARG A 113 13.96 1.85 7.87
CA ARG A 113 14.74 2.74 8.74
C ARG A 113 13.78 3.69 9.44
N LYS A 114 13.82 3.76 10.77
CA LYS A 114 13.03 4.74 11.54
C LYS A 114 13.73 6.10 11.48
N ILE A 115 12.98 7.16 11.22
CA ILE A 115 13.47 8.54 11.38
C ILE A 115 13.45 8.86 12.87
N LEU A 116 14.62 9.21 13.43
CA LEU A 116 14.78 9.53 14.85
C LEU A 116 15.39 10.94 15.01
N PRO A 117 14.83 11.79 15.90
CA PRO A 117 13.59 11.58 16.65
C PRO A 117 12.37 11.51 15.72
N CYS A 118 11.31 10.81 16.14
CA CYS A 118 10.10 10.66 15.33
C CYS A 118 9.52 12.05 15.01
N PRO A 119 9.37 12.43 13.73
CA PRO A 119 8.96 13.79 13.40
C PRO A 119 7.55 14.17 13.87
N LEU A 120 6.72 13.19 14.21
CA LEU A 120 5.38 13.41 14.77
C LEU A 120 5.41 13.88 16.24
N LEU A 121 6.52 13.68 16.95
CA LEU A 121 6.67 14.13 18.34
C LEU A 121 6.75 15.67 18.45
N GLN A 122 7.26 16.36 17.42
CA GLN A 122 7.41 17.82 17.46
C GLN A 122 6.08 18.56 17.39
N ILE A 123 5.03 17.95 16.83
CA ILE A 123 3.72 18.59 16.63
C ILE A 123 2.88 18.53 17.90
N CYS A 124 2.99 17.45 18.67
CA CYS A 124 2.23 17.27 19.92
C CYS A 124 2.76 18.06 21.11
N SER A 125 3.96 18.65 21.00
CA SER A 125 4.57 19.47 22.06
C SER A 125 4.30 20.97 21.93
N SER A 126 3.76 21.43 20.80
CA SER A 126 3.46 22.84 20.54
C SER A 126 2.03 23.27 20.87
N ASP A 127 1.17 22.34 21.29
CA ASP A 127 -0.23 22.59 21.70
C ASP A 127 -0.48 22.31 23.20
N MET A 128 0.55 22.42 24.05
CA MET A 128 0.41 22.43 25.52
C MET A 128 0.94 23.70 26.15
#